data_AF-A0AAW0W5T4-F1
#
_entry.id   AF-A0AAW0W5T4-F1
#
_cell.length_a   1.000
_cell.length_b   1.000
_cell.length_c   1.000
_cell.angle_alpha   90.00
_cell.angle_beta   90.00
_cell.angle_gamma   90.00
#
_symmetry.space_group_name_H-M   'P 1'
#
loop_
_entity.id
_entity.type
_entity.pdbx_description
1 polymer ?
#
loop_
_entity_poly.entity_id
_entity_poly.type
_entity_poly.pdbx_seq_one_letter_code
_entity_poly.pdbx_strand_id
1 'polypeptide(L)'
;MMWNDPGSEAVVLGSWSRAENYAISIIQVVNHHGSGWVNWNIALNLAGGPNWAGNLVDAPIIINEEADEFYKQPMFYVMGHFSKFVVAGSRMLPSSIEELDSHQVHTAAFLRPDGPIVIVLLNTGEAELDLSVDVASEGYATLHLPAKTIQTVIIAGDHQQAKSHSKTKFTKTQSSDDDRS
;
A
#
# COMPACT_ATOMS: atom_id res chain seq x y z
N MET A 1 2.32 -10.82 10.53
CA MET A 1 3.50 -11.71 10.61
C MET A 1 3.34 -12.71 9.46
N MET A 2 4.12 -12.57 8.40
CA MET A 2 4.05 -13.46 7.24
C MET A 2 4.91 -14.68 7.55
N TRP A 3 4.26 -15.80 7.87
CA TRP A 3 4.91 -17.07 8.13
C TRP A 3 5.47 -17.61 6.80
N ASN A 4 6.76 -17.91 6.74
CA ASN A 4 7.33 -18.63 5.60
C ASN A 4 6.78 -20.07 5.61
N ASP A 5 6.33 -20.56 4.46
CA ASP A 5 5.95 -21.97 4.34
C ASP A 5 7.16 -22.86 4.67
N PRO A 6 6.97 -23.98 5.40
CA PRO A 6 8.07 -24.90 5.70
C PRO A 6 8.77 -25.35 4.41
N GLY A 7 10.06 -25.01 4.27
CA GLY A 7 10.87 -25.32 3.10
C GLY A 7 11.00 -24.19 2.05
N SER A 8 10.36 -23.03 2.26
CA SER A 8 10.57 -21.86 1.40
C SER A 8 11.87 -21.12 1.73
N GLU A 9 12.48 -20.49 0.71
CA GLU A 9 13.68 -19.67 0.88
C GLU A 9 13.41 -18.47 1.81
N ALA A 10 14.33 -18.21 2.74
CA ALA A 10 14.22 -17.10 3.67
C ALA A 10 14.18 -15.75 2.94
N VAL A 11 15.12 -15.52 2.03
CA VAL A 11 15.20 -14.33 1.17
C VAL A 11 14.79 -14.71 -0.25
N VAL A 12 13.87 -13.95 -0.84
CA VAL A 12 13.48 -14.09 -2.25
C VAL A 12 13.64 -12.72 -2.88
N LEU A 13 14.74 -12.51 -3.60
CA LEU A 13 15.05 -11.23 -4.23
C LEU A 13 13.99 -10.87 -5.27
N GLY A 14 13.46 -9.65 -5.20
CA GLY A 14 12.46 -9.14 -6.13
C GLY A 14 11.05 -9.70 -5.93
N SER A 15 10.74 -10.35 -4.80
CA SER A 15 9.41 -10.92 -4.55
C SER A 15 8.31 -9.85 -4.49
N TRP A 16 7.46 -9.79 -5.51
CA TRP A 16 6.30 -8.90 -5.54
C TRP A 16 5.21 -9.35 -4.56
N SER A 17 4.97 -10.65 -4.43
CA SER A 17 3.97 -11.18 -3.49
C SER A 17 4.28 -10.80 -2.04
N ARG A 18 5.56 -10.78 -1.63
CA ARG A 18 5.97 -10.27 -0.32
C ARG A 18 5.69 -8.77 -0.16
N ALA A 19 5.82 -7.99 -1.23
CA ALA A 19 5.44 -6.57 -1.26
C ALA A 19 3.92 -6.38 -1.08
N GLU A 20 3.10 -7.10 -1.85
CA GLU A 20 1.63 -7.05 -1.74
C GLU A 20 1.19 -7.38 -0.31
N ASN A 21 1.78 -8.42 0.26
CA ASN A 21 1.58 -8.84 1.64
C ASN A 21 1.90 -7.75 2.67
N TYR A 22 2.99 -6.99 2.49
CA TYR A 22 3.29 -5.82 3.33
C TYR A 22 2.22 -4.74 3.18
N ALA A 23 1.85 -4.40 1.95
CA ALA A 23 0.86 -3.36 1.67
C ALA A 23 -0.51 -3.71 2.25
N ILE A 24 -0.99 -4.94 2.04
CA ILE A 24 -2.23 -5.46 2.63
C ILE A 24 -2.18 -5.35 4.15
N SER A 25 -1.08 -5.79 4.77
CA SER A 25 -0.93 -5.74 6.22
C SER A 25 -1.00 -4.32 6.76
N ILE A 26 -0.31 -3.36 6.14
CA ILE A 26 -0.33 -1.96 6.56
C ILE A 26 -1.75 -1.38 6.40
N ILE A 27 -2.38 -1.58 5.23
CA ILE A 27 -3.74 -1.09 4.93
C ILE A 27 -4.76 -1.67 5.92
N GLN A 28 -4.68 -2.97 6.22
CA GLN A 28 -5.58 -3.59 7.19
C GLN A 28 -5.38 -3.03 8.59
N VAL A 29 -4.13 -2.87 9.05
CA VAL A 29 -3.85 -2.32 10.39
C VAL A 29 -4.43 -0.92 10.53
N VAL A 30 -4.22 -0.02 9.57
CA VAL A 30 -4.72 1.37 9.66
C VAL A 30 -6.24 1.45 9.54
N ASN A 31 -6.85 0.65 8.67
CA ASN A 31 -8.31 0.63 8.50
C ASN A 31 -9.03 0.05 9.73
N HIS A 32 -8.34 -0.77 10.54
CA HIS A 32 -8.83 -1.29 11.82
C HIS A 32 -8.25 -0.54 13.03
N HIS A 33 -8.04 0.77 12.88
CA HIS A 33 -7.69 1.70 13.97
C HIS A 33 -6.29 1.52 14.59
N GLY A 34 -5.39 0.80 13.91
CA GLY A 34 -3.97 0.80 14.27
C GLY A 34 -3.34 2.17 14.04
N SER A 35 -2.53 2.63 15.00
CA SER A 35 -1.87 3.95 14.96
C SER A 35 -0.50 3.95 14.28
N GLY A 36 0.01 2.79 13.90
CA GLY A 36 1.30 2.65 13.24
C GLY A 36 1.61 1.21 12.85
N TRP A 37 2.66 1.04 12.05
CA TRP A 37 3.17 -0.24 11.59
C TRP A 37 4.69 -0.19 11.58
N VAL A 38 5.34 -1.21 12.14
CA VAL A 38 6.80 -1.24 12.31
C VAL A 38 7.35 -2.52 11.70
N ASN A 39 8.33 -2.36 10.81
CA ASN A 39 9.03 -3.49 10.22
C ASN A 39 9.95 -4.16 11.26
N TRP A 40 10.28 -5.42 11.03
CA TRP A 40 11.13 -6.20 11.93
C TRP A 40 12.63 -5.88 11.76
N ASN A 41 13.30 -6.51 10.79
CA ASN A 41 14.71 -6.23 10.48
C ASN A 41 14.80 -5.19 9.38
N ILE A 42 15.56 -4.11 9.60
CA ILE A 42 15.77 -3.07 8.58
C ILE A 42 16.57 -3.64 7.39
N ALA A 43 17.60 -4.44 7.67
CA ALA A 43 18.41 -5.12 6.68
C ALA A 43 18.88 -6.49 7.17
N LEU A 44 19.09 -7.43 6.25
CA LEU A 44 19.67 -8.75 6.48
C LEU A 44 20.64 -9.12 5.35
N ASN A 45 21.44 -10.17 5.52
CA ASN A 45 22.30 -10.68 4.45
C ASN A 45 21.51 -11.53 3.43
N LEU A 46 22.19 -11.99 2.37
CA LEU A 46 21.61 -12.87 1.32
C LEU A 46 20.92 -14.14 1.86
N ALA A 47 21.30 -14.62 3.04
CA ALA A 47 20.68 -15.79 3.67
C ALA A 47 19.49 -15.45 4.59
N GLY A 48 19.21 -14.17 4.85
CA GLY A 48 18.15 -13.75 5.76
C GLY A 48 18.55 -13.74 7.24
N GLY A 49 19.85 -13.58 7.51
CA GLY A 49 20.42 -13.53 8.85
C GLY A 49 21.36 -12.32 9.05
N PRO A 50 22.25 -12.37 10.07
CA PRO A 50 22.52 -13.51 10.95
C PRO A 50 21.41 -13.76 11.97
N ASN A 51 21.15 -15.03 12.30
CA ASN A 51 20.26 -15.42 13.40
C ASN A 51 20.82 -16.65 14.12
N TRP A 52 21.04 -16.55 15.44
CA TRP A 52 21.70 -17.61 16.23
C TRP A 52 20.90 -18.92 16.30
N ALA A 53 19.58 -18.86 16.16
CA ALA A 53 18.68 -20.01 16.23
C ALA A 53 18.30 -20.54 14.83
N GLY A 54 18.90 -20.00 13.76
CA GLY A 54 18.56 -20.36 12.38
C GLY A 54 17.18 -19.90 11.92
N ASN A 55 16.54 -18.97 12.65
CA ASN A 55 15.25 -18.39 12.25
C ASN A 55 15.47 -17.29 11.20
N LEU A 56 15.80 -17.71 9.97
CA LEU A 56 16.12 -16.84 8.85
C LEU A 56 14.83 -16.32 8.20
N VAL A 57 14.81 -15.03 7.87
CA VAL A 57 13.65 -14.33 7.29
C VAL A 57 14.11 -13.33 6.24
N ASP A 58 13.16 -12.80 5.46
CA ASP A 58 13.44 -11.71 4.53
C ASP A 58 13.52 -10.36 5.25
N ALA A 59 14.06 -9.36 4.56
CA ALA A 59 14.04 -7.96 4.98
C ALA A 59 13.86 -7.03 3.78
N PRO A 60 13.34 -5.80 3.96
CA PRO A 60 13.23 -4.82 2.87
C PRO A 60 14.57 -4.44 2.22
N ILE A 61 15.68 -4.58 2.94
CA ILE A 61 17.03 -4.36 2.42
C ILE A 61 17.84 -5.64 2.60
N ILE A 62 18.46 -6.11 1.52
CA ILE A 62 19.38 -7.25 1.55
C ILE A 62 20.78 -6.78 1.23
N ILE A 63 21.74 -7.11 2.09
CA ILE A 63 23.14 -6.70 1.96
C ILE A 63 23.94 -7.86 1.36
N ASN A 64 24.69 -7.56 0.30
CA ASN A 64 25.70 -8.44 -0.28
C ASN A 64 27.08 -7.85 0.02
N GLU A 65 27.69 -8.31 1.12
CA GLU A 65 28.98 -7.82 1.59
C GLU A 65 30.13 -8.15 0.64
N GLU A 66 30.09 -9.31 -0.04
CA GLU A 66 31.16 -9.73 -0.96
C GLU A 66 31.28 -8.80 -2.16
N ALA A 67 30.16 -8.23 -2.61
CA ALA A 67 30.10 -7.29 -3.73
C ALA A 67 30.00 -5.82 -3.31
N ASP A 68 30.05 -5.51 -2.01
CA ASP A 68 29.86 -4.16 -1.43
C ASP A 68 28.59 -3.45 -1.95
N GLU A 69 27.47 -4.19 -1.98
CA GLU A 69 26.20 -3.67 -2.50
C GLU A 69 25.00 -4.06 -1.62
N PHE A 70 23.86 -3.42 -1.88
CA PHE A 70 22.60 -3.77 -1.25
C PHE A 70 21.44 -3.68 -2.22
N TYR A 71 20.47 -4.55 -2.02
CA TYR A 71 19.24 -4.62 -2.79
C TYR A 71 18.09 -4.03 -1.99
N LYS A 72 17.41 -3.05 -2.58
CA LYS A 72 16.12 -2.56 -2.09
C LYS A 72 15.04 -3.47 -2.65
N GLN A 73 14.47 -4.32 -1.80
CA GLN A 73 13.41 -5.25 -2.15
C GLN A 73 12.10 -4.49 -2.47
N PRO A 74 11.14 -5.08 -3.19
CA PRO A 74 9.81 -4.50 -3.39
C PRO A 74 9.13 -4.03 -2.08
N MET A 75 9.33 -4.78 -0.98
CA MET A 75 8.84 -4.40 0.36
C MET A 75 9.32 -3.01 0.82
N PHE A 76 10.55 -2.62 0.47
CA PHE A 76 11.10 -1.30 0.79
C PHE A 76 10.30 -0.18 0.12
N TYR A 77 9.96 -0.36 -1.16
CA TYR A 77 9.18 0.61 -1.92
C TYR A 77 7.75 0.68 -1.39
N VAL A 78 7.13 -0.46 -1.06
CA VAL A 78 5.82 -0.51 -0.41
C VAL A 78 5.82 0.28 0.90
N MET A 79 6.81 0.08 1.77
CA MET A 79 6.94 0.89 2.99
C MET A 79 7.08 2.39 2.67
N GLY A 80 7.73 2.74 1.56
CA GLY A 80 7.83 4.12 1.05
C GLY A 80 6.48 4.74 0.70
N HIS A 81 5.55 3.99 0.10
CA HIS A 81 4.19 4.46 -0.25
C HIS A 81 3.39 4.95 0.96
N PHE A 82 3.72 4.47 2.16
CA PHE A 82 3.14 4.94 3.43
C PHE A 82 4.07 5.93 4.12
N SER A 83 5.28 5.51 4.50
CA SER A 83 6.18 6.28 5.37
C SER A 83 6.61 7.64 4.81
N LYS A 84 6.72 7.77 3.48
CA LYS A 84 7.09 9.04 2.84
C LYS A 84 5.93 10.04 2.78
N PHE A 85 4.70 9.54 2.69
CA PHE A 85 3.53 10.36 2.35
C PHE A 85 2.56 10.53 3.52
N VAL A 86 2.51 9.59 4.46
CA VAL A 86 1.66 9.64 5.66
C VAL A 86 2.53 10.08 6.84
N VAL A 87 2.57 11.38 7.10
CA VAL A 87 3.39 11.97 8.16
C VAL A 87 2.75 11.77 9.54
N ALA A 88 3.55 11.86 10.60
CA ALA A 88 3.05 11.79 11.98
C ALA A 88 1.92 12.81 12.23
N GLY A 89 0.87 12.38 12.91
CA GLY A 89 -0.34 13.18 13.15
C GLY A 89 -1.39 13.09 12.03
N SER A 90 -1.12 12.37 10.94
CA SER A 90 -2.15 12.07 9.93
C SER A 90 -3.27 11.24 10.54
N ARG A 91 -4.50 11.50 10.11
CA ARG A 91 -5.72 10.81 10.59
C ARG A 91 -6.27 9.94 9.49
N MET A 92 -6.54 8.67 9.79
CA MET A 92 -7.23 7.78 8.86
C MET A 92 -8.63 8.32 8.56
N LEU A 93 -9.00 8.33 7.28
CA LEU A 93 -10.32 8.67 6.80
C LEU A 93 -11.06 7.37 6.44
N PRO A 94 -12.30 7.17 6.91
CA PRO A 94 -13.09 6.01 6.53
C PRO A 94 -13.29 5.96 5.01
N SER A 95 -12.91 4.84 4.40
CA SER A 95 -13.14 4.56 2.99
C SER A 95 -14.06 3.35 2.79
N SER A 96 -14.79 3.34 1.66
CA SER A 96 -15.54 2.18 1.20
C SER A 96 -15.30 1.93 -0.28
N ILE A 97 -15.12 0.66 -0.63
CA ILE A 97 -15.04 0.20 -2.01
C ILE A 97 -16.42 -0.37 -2.38
N GLU A 98 -17.03 0.19 -3.42
CA GLU A 98 -18.33 -0.23 -3.96
C GLU A 98 -18.12 -0.82 -5.36
N GLU A 99 -18.88 -1.87 -5.71
CA GLU A 99 -18.92 -2.44 -7.08
C GLU A 99 -17.59 -3.01 -7.64
N LEU A 100 -16.65 -3.37 -6.76
CA LEU A 100 -15.39 -4.02 -7.11
C LEU A 100 -15.26 -5.34 -6.34
N ASP A 101 -14.48 -6.28 -6.87
CA ASP A 101 -14.04 -7.42 -6.09
C ASP A 101 -13.09 -6.91 -4.99
N SER A 102 -13.65 -6.75 -3.79
CA SER A 102 -12.97 -6.18 -2.63
C SER A 102 -11.76 -6.99 -2.16
N HIS A 103 -11.56 -8.21 -2.69
CA HIS A 103 -10.41 -9.04 -2.37
C HIS A 103 -9.15 -8.66 -3.14
N GLN A 104 -9.26 -7.93 -4.26
CA GLN A 104 -8.11 -7.59 -5.12
C GLN A 104 -7.65 -6.14 -4.97
N VAL A 105 -8.58 -5.25 -4.60
CA VAL A 105 -8.27 -3.82 -4.43
C VAL A 105 -8.31 -3.46 -2.95
N HIS A 106 -7.20 -2.91 -2.45
CA HIS A 106 -7.09 -2.45 -1.07
C HIS A 106 -6.79 -0.96 -1.05
N THR A 107 -7.44 -0.21 -0.17
CA THR A 107 -7.26 1.23 -0.06
C THR A 107 -7.10 1.69 1.38
N ALA A 108 -6.31 2.73 1.59
CA ALA A 108 -6.25 3.48 2.84
C ALA A 108 -6.17 4.98 2.51
N ALA A 109 -6.98 5.78 3.19
CA ALA A 109 -7.01 7.23 3.02
C ALA A 109 -6.64 7.94 4.34
N PHE A 110 -5.90 9.04 4.23
CA PHE A 110 -5.38 9.79 5.36
C PHE A 110 -5.51 11.29 5.13
N LEU A 111 -6.02 12.01 6.11
CA LEU A 111 -5.91 13.47 6.18
C LEU A 111 -4.62 13.82 6.90
N ARG A 112 -3.67 14.42 6.20
CA ARG A 112 -2.42 14.90 6.81
C ARG A 112 -2.66 16.17 7.63
N PRO A 113 -1.86 16.42 8.69
CA PRO A 113 -1.98 17.64 9.50
C PRO A 113 -1.66 18.92 8.71
N ASP A 114 -0.90 18.83 7.62
CA ASP A 114 -0.60 19.94 6.72
C ASP A 114 -1.66 20.16 5.63
N GLY A 115 -2.79 19.44 5.64
CA GLY A 115 -3.95 19.70 4.80
C GLY A 115 -4.28 18.63 3.74
N PRO A 116 -3.33 18.15 2.94
CA PRO A 116 -3.62 17.20 1.86
C PRO A 116 -4.21 15.88 2.34
N ILE A 117 -5.02 15.28 1.46
CA ILE A 117 -5.49 13.91 1.59
C ILE A 117 -4.53 13.00 0.82
N VAL A 118 -4.05 11.96 1.48
CA VAL A 118 -3.21 10.91 0.89
C VAL A 118 -4.02 9.64 0.77
N ILE A 119 -4.07 9.09 -0.43
CA ILE A 119 -4.75 7.83 -0.72
C ILE A 119 -3.70 6.84 -1.21
N VAL A 120 -3.58 5.70 -0.55
CA VAL A 120 -2.78 4.57 -1.01
C VAL A 120 -3.73 3.52 -1.55
N LEU A 121 -3.52 3.10 -2.80
CA LEU A 121 -4.26 2.04 -3.46
C LEU A 121 -3.33 0.90 -3.86
N LEU A 122 -3.78 -0.32 -3.66
CA LEU A 122 -3.09 -1.54 -4.06
C LEU A 122 -4.05 -2.36 -4.94
N ASN A 123 -3.59 -2.73 -6.13
CA ASN A 123 -4.24 -3.72 -6.99
C ASN A 123 -3.39 -4.99 -6.99
N THR A 124 -3.88 -6.05 -6.35
CA THR A 124 -3.25 -7.39 -6.37
C THR A 124 -3.78 -8.26 -7.50
N GLY A 125 -4.76 -7.77 -8.27
CA GLY A 125 -5.31 -8.44 -9.42
C GLY A 125 -4.33 -8.50 -10.59
N GLU A 126 -4.59 -9.46 -11.49
CA GLU A 126 -3.86 -9.64 -12.74
C GLU A 126 -4.39 -8.74 -13.87
N ALA A 127 -5.45 -7.98 -13.61
CA ALA A 127 -6.07 -7.06 -14.57
C ALA A 127 -5.95 -5.60 -14.10
N GLU A 128 -5.86 -4.70 -15.06
CA GLU A 128 -5.97 -3.26 -14.83
C GLU A 128 -7.41 -2.84 -14.55
N LEU A 129 -7.56 -1.70 -13.86
CA LEU A 129 -8.85 -1.18 -13.45
C LEU A 129 -8.85 0.34 -13.31
N ASP A 130 -9.91 0.97 -13.82
CA ASP A 130 -10.16 2.40 -13.63
C ASP A 130 -11.10 2.61 -12.44
N LEU A 131 -10.62 3.34 -11.44
CA LEU A 131 -11.33 3.66 -10.22
C LEU A 131 -11.79 5.12 -10.23
N SER A 132 -13.08 5.33 -10.03
CA SER A 132 -13.60 6.65 -9.66
C SER A 132 -13.47 6.81 -8.15
N VAL A 133 -12.80 7.88 -7.73
CA VAL A 133 -12.55 8.22 -6.32
C VAL A 133 -13.34 9.47 -5.99
N ASP A 134 -14.36 9.32 -5.16
CA ASP A 134 -15.09 10.43 -4.56
C ASP A 134 -14.44 10.80 -3.23
N VAL A 135 -13.80 11.97 -3.20
CA VAL A 135 -13.32 12.57 -1.96
C VAL A 135 -14.35 13.61 -1.56
N ALA A 136 -15.21 13.25 -0.61
CA ALA A 136 -16.26 14.14 -0.14
C ALA A 136 -15.66 15.50 0.27
N SER A 137 -16.19 16.58 -0.34
CA SER A 137 -15.75 17.99 -0.34
C SER A 137 -14.79 18.44 -1.45
N GLU A 138 -14.07 17.53 -2.11
CA GLU A 138 -13.10 17.88 -3.16
C GLU A 138 -13.53 17.41 -4.57
N GLY A 139 -14.48 16.46 -4.66
CA GLY A 139 -15.06 15.97 -5.91
C GLY A 139 -14.53 14.59 -6.33
N TYR A 140 -14.68 14.29 -7.63
CA TYR A 140 -14.36 12.98 -8.20
C TYR A 140 -13.06 13.02 -9.00
N ALA A 141 -12.24 11.99 -8.87
CA ALA A 141 -11.07 11.75 -9.71
C ALA A 141 -11.07 10.32 -10.25
N THR A 142 -10.81 10.15 -11.55
CA THR A 142 -10.58 8.83 -12.14
C THR A 142 -9.10 8.48 -12.05
N LEU A 143 -8.80 7.32 -11.46
CA LEU A 143 -7.45 6.77 -11.33
C LEU A 143 -7.35 5.47 -12.13
N HIS A 144 -6.37 5.40 -13.01
CA HIS A 144 -6.00 4.17 -13.70
C HIS A 144 -5.02 3.36 -12.84
N LEU A 145 -5.41 2.14 -12.46
CA LEU A 145 -4.60 1.21 -11.69
C LEU A 145 -4.24 -0.01 -12.54
N PRO A 146 -2.99 -0.10 -13.03
CA PRO A 146 -2.49 -1.30 -13.68
C PRO A 146 -2.60 -2.55 -12.80
N ALA A 147 -2.54 -3.73 -13.42
CA ALA A 147 -2.36 -4.99 -12.70
C ALA A 147 -1.11 -4.93 -11.79
N LYS A 148 -1.16 -5.60 -10.63
CA LYS A 148 -0.01 -5.74 -9.73
C LYS A 148 0.67 -4.41 -9.40
N THR A 149 -0.12 -3.44 -8.92
CA THR A 149 0.38 -2.08 -8.67
C THR A 149 0.09 -1.61 -7.25
N ILE A 150 0.95 -0.71 -6.76
CA ILE A 150 0.67 0.14 -5.62
C ILE A 150 0.86 1.60 -6.06
N GLN A 151 -0.12 2.44 -5.75
CA GLN A 151 -0.12 3.84 -6.13
C GLN A 151 -0.45 4.70 -4.91
N THR A 152 0.29 5.80 -4.74
CA THR A 152 -0.04 6.82 -3.75
C THR A 152 -0.44 8.10 -4.47
N VAL A 153 -1.64 8.58 -4.17
CA VAL A 153 -2.18 9.83 -4.71
C VAL A 153 -2.26 10.85 -3.60
N ILE A 154 -1.85 12.09 -3.90
CA ILE A 154 -1.95 13.23 -3.01
C ILE A 154 -2.95 14.20 -3.62
N ILE A 155 -4.02 14.46 -2.89
CA ILE A 155 -5.05 15.42 -3.28
C ILE A 155 -4.85 16.64 -2.40
N ALA A 156 -4.53 17.77 -3.03
CA ALA A 156 -4.43 19.04 -2.33
C ALA A 156 -5.83 19.40 -1.81
N GLY A 157 -5.94 19.72 -0.52
CA GLY A 157 -7.16 20.20 0.09
C GLY A 157 -6.92 21.55 0.75
N ASP A 158 -7.92 22.44 0.71
CA ASP A 158 -7.88 23.70 1.42
C ASP A 158 -8.15 23.47 2.92
N HIS A 159 -7.29 24.04 3.78
CA HIS A 159 -7.24 23.84 5.24
C HIS A 159 -8.57 24.04 6.02
N GLN A 160 -9.64 24.55 5.39
CA GLN A 160 -10.85 25.00 6.08
C GLN A 160 -12.10 24.13 5.90
N GLN A 161 -12.12 23.11 5.02
CA GLN A 161 -13.37 22.37 4.74
C GLN A 161 -13.43 20.93 5.25
N ALA A 162 -12.31 20.31 5.66
CA ALA A 162 -12.32 18.97 6.25
C ALA A 162 -12.80 18.95 7.73
N LYS A 163 -13.97 19.53 8.01
CA LYS A 163 -14.65 19.33 9.30
C LYS A 163 -15.54 18.10 9.21
N SER A 164 -15.14 17.09 9.99
CA SER A 164 -15.96 15.99 10.53
C SER A 164 -16.90 15.30 9.52
N HIS A 165 -16.56 14.06 9.15
CA HIS A 165 -17.37 13.07 8.40
C HIS A 165 -17.16 12.96 6.88
N SER A 166 -16.05 13.44 6.32
CA SER A 166 -15.70 13.11 4.92
C SER A 166 -15.44 11.61 4.79
N LYS A 167 -16.26 10.93 3.98
CA LYS A 167 -16.09 9.54 3.57
C LYS A 167 -15.48 9.53 2.17
N THR A 168 -14.51 8.67 1.95
CA THR A 168 -13.95 8.45 0.62
C THR A 168 -14.60 7.21 0.00
N LYS A 169 -15.18 7.35 -1.19
CA LYS A 169 -15.79 6.21 -1.91
C LYS A 169 -14.98 5.88 -3.16
N PHE A 170 -14.83 4.59 -3.43
CA PHE A 170 -14.16 4.06 -4.62
C PHE A 170 -15.15 3.19 -5.39
N THR A 171 -15.38 3.49 -6.68
CA THR A 171 -16.25 2.70 -7.57
C THR A 171 -15.53 2.36 -8.87
N LYS A 172 -15.87 1.23 -9.49
CA LYS A 172 -15.39 0.92 -10.84
C LYS A 172 -16.00 1.90 -11.84
N THR A 173 -15.18 2.46 -12.72
CA THR A 173 -15.71 3.27 -13.83
C THR A 173 -16.32 2.31 -14.87
N GLN A 174 -17.62 2.45 -15.17
CA GLN A 174 -18.23 1.72 -16.28
C GLN A 174 -17.76 2.35 -17.59
N SER A 175 -17.20 1.55 -18.51
CA SER A 175 -16.92 1.98 -19.88
C SER A 175 -18.25 2.18 -20.60
N SER A 176 -18.56 3.41 -21.01
CA SER A 176 -19.69 3.71 -21.89
C SER A 176 -19.36 3.33 -23.33
N ASP A 177 -19.31 2.04 -23.63
CA ASP A 177 -19.20 1.51 -25.00
C ASP A 177 -20.28 0.44 -25.19
N ASP A 178 -21.55 0.86 -25.19
CA ASP A 178 -22.66 0.05 -25.72
C ASP A 178 -23.88 0.93 -26.02
N ASP A 179 -23.75 1.86 -26.98
CA ASP A 179 -24.93 2.48 -27.62
C ASP A 179 -24.62 3.03 -29.02
N ARG A 180 -24.13 2.15 -29.92
CA ARG A 180 -24.18 2.34 -31.38
C ARG A 180 -24.25 1.00 -32.11
N SER A 181 -25.46 0.41 -32.18
CA SER A 181 -25.92 -0.37 -33.33
C SER A 181 -27.45 -0.37 -33.40
#